data_AF-A0A969PEG7-F1
#
_entry.id   AF-A0A969PEG7-F1
#
_cell.length_a   1.000
_cell.length_b   1.000
_cell.length_c   1.000
_cell.angle_alpha   90.00
_cell.angle_beta   90.00
_cell.angle_gamma   90.00
#
_symmetry.space_group_name_H-M   'P 1'
#
loop_
_entity.id
_entity.type
_entity.pdbx_description
1 polymer ?
#
loop_
_entity_poly.entity_id
_entity_poly.type
_entity_poly.pdbx_seq_one_letter_code
_entity_poly.pdbx_strand_id
1 'polypeptide(L)' 'MLRGGSWNNNPVNCRSANRNRNNPGNRNNNIGFRVVVSLPA' A
#
# COMPACT_ATOMS: atom_id res chain seq x y z
N MET A 1 -1.17 -0.30 -7.32
CA MET A 1 -0.23 0.57 -6.59
C MET A 1 -0.45 0.40 -5.10
N LEU A 2 0.60 0.40 -4.29
CA LEU A 2 0.49 0.24 -2.83
C LEU A 2 0.61 1.59 -2.11
N ARG A 3 -0.05 1.73 -0.95
CA ARG A 3 -0.17 2.97 -0.17
C ARG A 3 0.01 2.68 1.33
N GLY A 4 0.32 3.72 2.10
CA GLY A 4 0.37 3.68 3.58
C GLY A 4 1.70 3.23 4.19
N GLY A 5 2.50 2.45 3.45
CA GLY A 5 3.75 1.88 3.97
C GLY A 5 3.53 0.65 4.85
N SER A 6 4.63 0.03 5.29
CA SER A 6 4.66 -1.11 6.20
C SER A 6 5.65 -0.86 7.35
N TRP A 7 5.70 -1.80 8.30
CA TRP A 7 6.61 -1.78 9.45
C TRP A 7 8.10 -1.65 9.06
N ASN A 8 8.49 -2.08 7.86
CA ASN A 8 9.87 -2.04 7.36
C ASN A 8 10.16 -0.85 6.42
N ASN A 9 9.30 0.18 6.39
CA ASN A 9 9.51 1.33 5.52
C ASN A 9 10.12 2.52 6.27
N ASN A 10 11.01 3.26 5.59
CA ASN A 10 11.48 4.56 6.06
C ASN A 10 10.28 5.51 6.21
N PRO A 11 10.21 6.35 7.27
CA PRO A 11 9.10 7.29 7.49
C PRO A 11 8.74 8.16 6.29
N VAL A 12 9.72 8.51 5.45
CA VAL A 12 9.54 9.26 4.20
C VAL A 12 8.57 8.55 3.22
N ASN A 13 8.52 7.22 3.26
CA ASN A 13 7.71 6.37 2.40
C ASN A 13 6.32 6.07 2.98
N CYS A 14 6.07 6.40 4.25
CA CYS A 14 4.78 6.19 4.93
C CYS A 14 3.82 7.38 4.82
N ARG A 15 4.20 8.41 4.04
CA ARG A 15 3.32 9.57 3.78
C ARG A 15 2.11 9.19 2.92
N SER A 16 0.99 9.86 3.15
CA SER A 16 -0.25 9.69 2.36
C SER A 16 -0.05 9.91 0.86
N ALA A 17 0.81 10.85 0.50
CA ALA A 17 1.14 11.17 -0.89
C ALA A 17 2.02 10.11 -1.59
N ASN A 18 2.68 9.22 -0.85
CA ASN A 18 3.58 8.22 -1.44
C ASN A 18 2.80 7.16 -2.24
N ARG A 19 3.36 6.73 -3.38
CA ARG A 19 2.76 5.76 -4.31
C ARG A 19 3.78 4.69 -4.69
N ASN A 20 3.77 3.56 -3.98
CA ASN A 20 4.73 2.48 -4.23
C ASN A 20 4.39 1.73 -5.52
N ARG A 21 5.34 1.75 -6.48
CA ARG A 21 5.27 1.13 -7.81
C ARG A 21 5.99 -0.22 -7.84
N ASN A 22 5.57 -1.15 -6.99
CA ASN A 22 6.09 -2.52 -7.03
C ASN A 22 5.56 -3.26 -8.27
N ASN A 23 6.38 -4.18 -8.81
CA ASN A 23 5.93 -5.09 -9.85
C ASN A 23 4.73 -5.93 -9.33
N PRO A 24 3.68 -6.17 -10.13
CA PRO A 24 2.51 -6.95 -9.70
C PRO A 24 2.83 -8.38 -9.21
N GLY A 25 3.92 -8.99 -9.69
CA GLY A 25 4.40 -10.31 -9.24
C GLY A 25 5.18 -10.28 -7.91
N ASN A 26 5.42 -9.11 -7.33
CA ASN A 26 6.13 -8.99 -6.07
C ASN A 26 5.24 -9.44 -4.90
N ARG A 27 5.65 -10.52 -4.23
CA ARG A 27 4.95 -11.13 -3.08
C ARG A 27 5.69 -10.93 -1.76
N ASN A 28 6.43 -9.83 -1.62
CA ASN A 28 7.10 -9.49 -0.37
C ASN A 28 6.10 -9.42 0.80
N ASN A 29 6.48 -9.91 1.98
CA ASN A 29 5.65 -9.96 3.18
C ASN A 29 5.25 -8.59 3.76
N ASN A 30 5.78 -7.50 3.20
CA ASN A 30 5.39 -6.13 3.50
C ASN A 30 4.17 -5.64 2.69
N ILE A 31 3.56 -6.51 1.89
CA ILE A 31 2.43 -6.20 1.01
C ILE A 31 1.16 -6.85 1.57
N GLY A 32 0.07 -6.08 1.63
CA GLY A 32 -1.25 -6.55 2.04
C GLY A 32 -2.38 -5.85 1.27
N PHE A 33 -3.63 -6.16 1.63
CA PHE A 33 -4.82 -5.55 1.04
C PHE A 33 -5.71 -4.92 2.12
N ARG A 34 -6.43 -3.86 1.73
CA ARG A 34 -7.47 -3.23 2.55
C ARG A 34 -8.76 -3.30 1.75
N VAL A 35 -9.76 -3.98 2.30
CA VAL A 35 -11.09 -4.07 1.69
C VAL A 35 -11.76 -2.70 1.71
N VAL A 36 -12.52 -2.40 0.67
CA VAL A 36 -13.39 -1.22 0.59
C VAL A 36 -14.79 -1.69 0.23
N VAL A 37 -15.80 -0.97 0.72
CA VAL A 37 -17.21 -1.18 0.39
C VAL A 37 -17.70 0.01 -0.41
N SER A 38 -18.52 -0.24 -1.43
CA SER A 38 -19.24 0.82 -2.12
C SER A 38 -20.49 1.19 -1.34
N LEU A 39 -20.74 2.47 -1.13
CA LEU A 39 -22.04 2.92 -0.64
C LEU A 39 -23.09 2.71 -1.75
N PRO A 40 -24.31 2.25 -1.40
CA PRO A 40 -25.43 2.27 -2.34
C PRO A 40 -25.71 3.72 -2.80
N ALA A 41 -26.25 3.84 -4.02
CA ALA A 41 -26.66 5.12 -4.59
C ALA A 41 -27.85 5.73 -3.84
#